data_AF-A0A0G0KEP1-F1
#
_entry.id   AF-A0A0G0KEP1-F1
#
_cell.length_a   1.000
_cell.length_b   1.000
_cell.length_c   1.000
_cell.angle_alpha   90.00
_cell.angle_beta   90.00
_cell.angle_gamma   90.00
#
_symmetry.space_group_name_H-M   'P 1'
#
loop_
_entity.id
_entity.type
_entity.pdbx_description
1 polymer ?
#
loop_
_entity_poly.entity_id
_entity_poly.type
_entity_poly.pdbx_seq_one_letter_code
_entity_poly.pdbx_strand_id
1 'polypeptide(L)'
;IKLFGREPKALLKEKTLVVNPSTSEIMASSSADTKLLDLETQESSESSIYVSDGFGVIYSKTENISDLPLIEVINQDLEIKNTIPELVVNTLSILERIKNMSVPVTSVKVLGNQLYLGSQPKLKFTLSNDLDRQTASLQLILQKDKMRLSLFPTEMRLTLDSKEKREIEMIDLRFDKPVVVYIPNK
;
A
#
# COMPACT_ATOMS: atom_id res chain seq x y z
N ILE A 1 0.19 -14.61 -27.12
CA ILE A 1 1.31 -15.54 -26.83
C ILE A 1 1.14 -15.98 -25.38
N LYS A 2 0.73 -17.22 -25.11
CA LYS A 2 0.85 -17.78 -23.75
C LYS A 2 2.35 -18.05 -23.55
N LEU A 3 3.00 -17.25 -22.71
CA LEU A 3 4.37 -17.54 -22.29
C LEU A 3 4.31 -18.76 -21.35
N PHE A 4 4.47 -19.96 -21.93
CA PHE A 4 4.49 -21.21 -21.17
C PHE A 4 5.59 -21.15 -20.10
N GLY A 5 5.25 -21.54 -18.86
CA GLY A 5 6.19 -21.67 -17.75
C GLY A 5 6.26 -20.51 -16.75
N ARG A 6 5.46 -19.44 -16.89
CA ARG A 6 5.38 -18.37 -15.88
C ARG A 6 4.17 -18.58 -14.96
N GLU A 7 4.43 -18.67 -13.66
CA GLU A 7 3.41 -18.80 -12.63
C GLU A 7 2.85 -17.41 -12.26
N PRO A 8 1.52 -17.22 -12.23
CA PRO A 8 0.91 -15.95 -11.85
C PRO A 8 1.16 -15.66 -10.36
N LYS A 9 1.61 -14.45 -10.02
CA LYS A 9 1.84 -14.03 -8.63
C LYS A 9 1.12 -12.74 -8.24
N ALA A 10 0.76 -11.89 -9.21
CA ALA A 10 0.03 -10.66 -8.94
C ALA A 10 -0.93 -10.31 -10.08
N LEU A 11 -2.01 -9.62 -9.72
CA LEU A 11 -2.89 -8.92 -10.65
C LEU A 11 -2.56 -7.43 -10.60
N LEU A 12 -2.51 -6.77 -11.74
CA LEU A 12 -2.21 -5.35 -11.85
C LEU A 12 -3.39 -4.65 -12.53
N LYS A 13 -3.86 -3.55 -11.94
CA LYS A 13 -4.92 -2.72 -12.51
C LYS A 13 -4.40 -1.29 -12.65
N GLU A 14 -4.46 -0.76 -13.85
CA GLU A 14 -4.08 0.63 -14.10
C GLU A 14 -5.14 1.59 -13.54
N LYS A 15 -4.68 2.71 -12.97
CA LYS A 15 -5.55 3.77 -12.45
C LYS A 15 -4.93 5.14 -12.75
N THR A 16 -5.66 6.01 -13.43
CA THR A 16 -5.23 7.39 -13.66
C THR A 16 -5.87 8.30 -12.63
N LEU A 17 -5.09 9.15 -11.96
CA LEU A 17 -5.65 10.22 -11.12
C LEU A 17 -6.00 11.41 -12.02
N VAL A 18 -7.27 11.75 -12.12
CA VAL A 18 -7.71 13.02 -12.71
C VAL A 18 -7.77 14.07 -11.61
N VAL A 19 -6.82 15.01 -11.59
CA VAL A 19 -6.84 16.14 -10.66
C VAL A 19 -7.73 17.23 -11.24
N ASN A 20 -8.83 17.55 -10.56
CA ASN A 20 -9.70 18.67 -10.94
C ASN A 20 -8.92 20.00 -10.72
N PRO A 21 -8.77 20.86 -11.74
CA PRO A 21 -7.91 22.05 -11.67
C PRO A 21 -8.43 23.19 -10.78
N SER A 22 -9.56 23.02 -10.10
CA SER A 22 -10.14 24.05 -9.23
C SER A 22 -9.51 24.15 -7.82
N THR A 23 -8.46 23.37 -7.51
CA THR A 23 -7.78 23.37 -6.20
C THR A 23 -6.29 23.73 -6.26
N SER A 24 -5.85 24.43 -7.31
CA SER A 24 -4.44 24.81 -7.55
C SER A 24 -3.87 25.91 -6.61
N GLU A 25 -4.11 25.81 -5.31
CA GLU A 25 -3.31 26.48 -4.28
C GLU A 25 -2.88 25.45 -3.23
N ILE A 26 -2.00 24.52 -3.62
CA ILE A 26 -1.31 23.67 -2.65
C ILE A 26 0.18 23.92 -2.82
N MET A 27 0.72 24.79 -1.95
CA MET A 27 2.15 24.96 -1.80
C MET A 27 2.79 23.60 -1.50
N ALA A 28 3.87 23.32 -2.22
CA ALA A 28 4.64 22.09 -2.13
C ALA A 28 5.16 21.86 -0.70
N SER A 29 4.48 20.97 0.02
CA SER A 29 4.97 20.26 1.19
C SER A 29 4.95 18.77 0.85
N SER A 30 5.88 17.98 1.40
CA SER A 30 5.91 16.51 1.30
C SER A 30 4.61 15.81 1.77
N SER A 31 3.67 16.58 2.34
CA SER A 31 2.30 16.19 2.69
C SER A 31 1.26 16.34 1.56
N ALA A 32 1.64 16.89 0.40
CA ALA A 32 0.71 17.13 -0.72
C ALA A 32 0.33 15.84 -1.48
N ASP A 33 1.27 14.89 -1.58
CA ASP A 33 1.05 13.58 -2.23
C ASP A 33 -0.10 12.79 -1.57
N THR A 34 -0.32 12.99 -0.27
CA THR A 34 -1.33 12.25 0.48
C THR A 34 -2.74 12.77 0.27
N LYS A 35 -2.90 14.09 0.03
CA LYS A 35 -4.20 14.67 -0.31
C LYS A 35 -4.67 14.21 -1.69
N LEU A 36 -3.74 14.02 -2.63
CA LEU A 36 -4.04 13.58 -4.01
C LEU A 36 -4.69 12.19 -4.08
N LEU A 37 -4.43 11.28 -3.12
CA LEU A 37 -5.08 9.97 -3.05
C LEU A 37 -6.42 9.96 -2.29
N ASP A 38 -6.70 10.98 -1.46
CA ASP A 38 -7.96 11.14 -0.72
C ASP A 38 -9.02 11.92 -1.54
N LEU A 39 -8.64 12.52 -2.68
CA LEU A 39 -9.58 13.10 -3.64
C LEU A 39 -10.35 11.98 -4.36
N GLU A 40 -11.68 12.12 -4.40
CA GLU A 40 -12.59 11.21 -5.12
C GLU A 40 -12.06 10.94 -6.53
N THR A 41 -11.53 9.73 -6.69
CA THR A 41 -10.83 9.30 -7.88
C THR A 41 -11.88 8.86 -8.90
N GLN A 42 -11.97 9.54 -10.04
CA GLN A 42 -12.77 9.02 -11.16
C GLN A 42 -12.06 7.79 -11.74
N GLU A 43 -12.76 6.65 -11.76
CA GLU A 43 -12.28 5.47 -12.47
C GLU A 43 -12.36 5.73 -13.98
N SER A 44 -11.24 5.61 -14.70
CA SER A 44 -11.31 5.56 -16.17
C SER A 44 -12.02 4.26 -16.56
N SER A 45 -12.98 4.38 -17.47
CA SER A 45 -14.05 3.40 -17.65
C SER A 45 -13.66 2.09 -18.36
N GLU A 46 -12.37 1.80 -18.57
CA GLU A 46 -11.90 0.54 -19.18
C GLU A 46 -10.53 0.09 -18.62
N SER A 47 -10.38 0.00 -17.29
CA SER A 47 -9.13 -0.52 -16.71
C SER A 47 -9.02 -2.04 -16.89
N SER A 48 -8.23 -2.46 -17.89
CA SER A 48 -7.83 -3.86 -18.07
C SER A 48 -7.08 -4.37 -16.84
N ILE A 49 -7.34 -5.62 -16.42
CA ILE A 49 -6.51 -6.30 -15.40
C ILE A 49 -5.44 -7.12 -16.11
N TYR A 50 -4.20 -6.93 -15.67
CA TYR A 50 -3.03 -7.61 -16.18
C TYR A 50 -2.53 -8.65 -15.17
N VAL A 51 -1.89 -9.71 -15.67
CA VAL A 51 -1.29 -10.76 -14.86
C VAL A 51 0.23 -10.63 -14.93
N SER A 52 0.86 -10.60 -13.76
CA SER A 52 2.31 -10.58 -13.61
C SER A 52 2.80 -11.82 -12.86
N ASP A 53 4.01 -12.26 -13.21
CA ASP A 53 4.74 -13.24 -12.41
C ASP A 53 5.51 -12.58 -11.24
N GLY A 54 6.21 -13.40 -10.46
CA GLY A 54 6.98 -12.96 -9.30
C GLY A 54 8.25 -12.16 -9.63
N PHE A 55 8.59 -11.98 -10.90
CA PHE A 55 9.70 -11.14 -11.37
C PHE A 55 9.21 -9.82 -11.96
N GLY A 56 7.91 -9.54 -11.90
CA GLY A 56 7.30 -8.32 -12.42
C GLY A 56 7.11 -8.31 -13.94
N VAL A 57 7.15 -9.47 -14.61
CA VAL A 57 6.87 -9.54 -16.05
C VAL A 57 5.38 -9.69 -16.28
N ILE A 58 4.82 -8.76 -17.05
CA ILE A 58 3.42 -8.76 -17.45
C ILE A 58 3.25 -9.65 -18.68
N TYR A 59 2.43 -10.69 -18.63
CA TYR A 59 2.35 -11.68 -19.72
C TYR A 59 0.94 -11.97 -20.25
N SER A 60 -0.11 -11.54 -19.56
CA SER A 60 -1.49 -11.68 -20.06
C SER A 60 -2.44 -10.63 -19.47
N LYS A 61 -3.60 -10.48 -20.09
CA LYS A 61 -4.78 -9.80 -19.53
C LYS A 61 -5.78 -10.84 -19.00
N THR A 62 -6.57 -10.47 -18.01
CA THR A 62 -7.66 -11.29 -17.47
C THR A 62 -8.86 -10.42 -17.12
N GLU A 63 -10.06 -10.99 -17.24
CA GLU A 63 -11.29 -10.41 -16.68
C GLU A 63 -11.67 -11.08 -15.35
N ASN A 64 -11.07 -12.25 -15.08
CA ASN A 64 -11.30 -12.99 -13.85
C ASN A 64 -10.35 -12.51 -12.76
N ILE A 65 -10.95 -12.02 -11.69
CA ILE A 65 -10.27 -11.73 -10.43
C ILE A 65 -10.07 -13.08 -9.71
N SER A 66 -8.82 -13.43 -9.44
CA SER A 66 -8.42 -14.62 -8.67
C SER A 66 -8.00 -14.22 -7.25
N ASP A 67 -7.69 -15.19 -6.39
CA ASP A 67 -7.16 -14.98 -5.02
C ASP A 67 -5.72 -14.40 -4.98
N LEU A 68 -5.27 -13.79 -6.06
CA LEU A 68 -3.96 -13.16 -6.15
C LEU A 68 -4.03 -11.70 -5.68
N PRO A 69 -2.94 -11.16 -5.12
CA PRO A 69 -2.91 -9.76 -4.71
C PRO A 69 -3.16 -8.85 -5.93
N LEU A 70 -4.18 -8.00 -5.82
CA LEU A 70 -4.49 -6.96 -6.80
C LEU A 70 -3.76 -5.67 -6.43
N ILE A 71 -2.83 -5.26 -7.29
CA ILE A 71 -2.05 -4.03 -7.16
C ILE A 71 -2.65 -2.99 -8.12
N GLU A 72 -3.23 -1.93 -7.57
CA GLU A 72 -3.61 -0.75 -8.36
C GLU A 72 -2.37 0.09 -8.64
N VAL A 73 -1.96 0.16 -9.92
CA VAL A 73 -0.81 0.92 -10.37
C VAL A 73 -1.28 2.27 -10.88
N ILE A 74 -0.85 3.35 -10.22
CA ILE A 74 -1.36 4.69 -10.41
C ILE A 74 -0.44 5.49 -11.34
N ASN A 75 -1.03 6.13 -12.36
CA ASN A 75 -0.35 7.01 -13.33
C ASN A 75 0.84 6.34 -14.03
N GLN A 76 0.73 5.05 -14.31
CA GLN A 76 1.74 4.30 -15.04
C GLN A 76 1.05 3.27 -15.94
N ASP A 77 1.40 3.33 -17.23
CA ASP A 77 0.83 2.48 -18.26
C ASP A 77 1.27 1.01 -18.06
N LEU A 78 0.32 0.09 -18.19
CA LEU A 78 0.58 -1.35 -18.12
C LEU A 78 0.43 -1.97 -19.50
N GLU A 79 1.46 -2.69 -19.96
CA GLU A 79 1.40 -3.40 -21.25
C GLU A 79 1.98 -4.82 -21.13
N ILE A 80 1.53 -5.71 -22.01
CA ILE A 80 2.04 -7.08 -22.07
C ILE A 80 3.48 -7.05 -22.58
N LYS A 81 4.35 -7.87 -21.97
CA LYS A 81 5.81 -7.93 -22.14
C LYS A 81 6.58 -6.80 -21.45
N ASN A 82 5.90 -5.80 -20.88
CA ASN A 82 6.57 -4.85 -20.01
C ASN A 82 6.99 -5.56 -18.72
N THR A 83 8.11 -5.10 -18.17
CA THR A 83 8.69 -5.62 -16.94
C THR A 83 8.78 -4.49 -15.95
N ILE A 84 8.11 -4.63 -14.81
CA ILE A 84 8.07 -3.66 -13.71
C ILE A 84 8.57 -4.33 -12.41
N PRO A 85 9.83 -4.80 -12.41
CA PRO A 85 10.32 -5.73 -11.40
C PRO A 85 10.37 -5.09 -10.02
N GLU A 86 10.90 -3.87 -9.91
CA GLU A 86 11.01 -3.16 -8.64
C GLU A 86 9.64 -2.98 -7.97
N LEU A 87 8.62 -2.60 -8.75
CA LEU A 87 7.28 -2.41 -8.23
C LEU A 87 6.68 -3.72 -7.71
N VAL A 88 6.62 -4.74 -8.56
CA VAL A 88 5.92 -5.99 -8.25
C VAL A 88 6.68 -6.80 -7.21
N VAL A 89 7.99 -6.99 -7.39
CA VAL A 89 8.82 -7.79 -6.49
C VAL A 89 8.81 -7.18 -5.09
N ASN A 90 9.00 -5.87 -4.96
CA ASN A 90 9.09 -5.23 -3.65
C ASN A 90 7.71 -5.16 -2.98
N THR A 91 6.64 -4.93 -3.75
CA THR A 91 5.28 -4.98 -3.21
C THR A 91 4.95 -6.38 -2.67
N LEU A 92 5.22 -7.44 -3.45
CA LEU A 92 5.00 -8.81 -3.01
C LEU A 92 5.88 -9.17 -1.80
N SER A 93 7.13 -8.70 -1.77
CA SER A 93 8.02 -8.90 -0.62
C SER A 93 7.46 -8.26 0.65
N ILE A 94 6.96 -7.02 0.56
CA ILE A 94 6.33 -6.32 1.70
C ILE A 94 5.09 -7.09 2.16
N LEU A 95 4.20 -7.48 1.24
CA LEU A 95 2.97 -8.21 1.57
C LEU A 95 3.27 -9.53 2.29
N GLU A 96 4.28 -10.27 1.84
CA GLU A 96 4.68 -11.53 2.49
C GLU A 96 5.26 -11.29 3.89
N ARG A 97 6.10 -10.27 4.05
CA ARG A 97 6.71 -9.92 5.36
C ARG A 97 5.65 -9.53 6.39
N ILE A 98 4.62 -8.78 5.98
CA ILE A 98 3.59 -8.29 6.91
C ILE A 98 2.46 -9.30 7.17
N LYS A 99 2.36 -10.38 6.39
CA LYS A 99 1.31 -11.40 6.50
C LYS A 99 1.13 -11.94 7.93
N ASN A 100 2.24 -12.10 8.65
CA ASN A 100 2.26 -12.63 10.03
C ASN A 100 2.12 -11.54 11.11
N MET A 101 2.02 -10.27 10.74
CA MET A 101 1.95 -9.15 11.69
C MET A 101 0.53 -8.85 12.18
N SER A 102 -0.46 -9.61 11.70
CA SER A 102 -1.90 -9.41 11.98
C SER A 102 -2.45 -8.08 11.44
N VAL A 103 -1.91 -7.60 10.32
CA VAL A 103 -2.42 -6.40 9.63
C VAL A 103 -3.23 -6.86 8.41
N PRO A 104 -4.57 -6.83 8.45
CA PRO A 104 -5.39 -7.19 7.30
C PRO A 104 -5.25 -6.10 6.23
N VAL A 105 -4.79 -6.48 5.04
CA VAL A 105 -4.67 -5.59 3.88
C VAL A 105 -5.95 -5.68 3.04
N THR A 106 -6.61 -4.55 2.86
CA THR A 106 -7.86 -4.41 2.10
C THR A 106 -7.65 -3.82 0.70
N SER A 107 -6.56 -3.08 0.49
CA SER A 107 -6.18 -2.57 -0.84
C SER A 107 -4.68 -2.36 -0.94
N VAL A 108 -4.15 -2.47 -2.16
CA VAL A 108 -2.73 -2.28 -2.48
C VAL A 108 -2.64 -1.30 -3.64
N LYS A 109 -2.08 -0.12 -3.38
CA LYS A 109 -1.93 0.94 -4.38
C LYS A 109 -0.46 1.33 -4.50
N VAL A 110 0.03 1.46 -5.72
CA VAL A 110 1.37 1.97 -6.00
C VAL A 110 1.29 3.25 -6.80
N LEU A 111 1.97 4.29 -6.35
CA LEU A 111 2.18 5.54 -7.07
C LEU A 111 3.68 5.82 -7.16
N GLY A 112 4.24 5.64 -8.36
CA GLY A 112 5.69 5.71 -8.56
C GLY A 112 6.43 4.75 -7.63
N ASN A 113 7.30 5.31 -6.77
CA ASN A 113 8.11 4.56 -5.81
C ASN A 113 7.44 4.36 -4.42
N GLN A 114 6.14 4.66 -4.31
CA GLN A 114 5.43 4.66 -3.04
C GLN A 114 4.36 3.59 -3.04
N LEU A 115 4.34 2.77 -1.99
CA LEU A 115 3.31 1.77 -1.76
C LEU A 115 2.39 2.21 -0.63
N TYR A 116 1.09 2.15 -0.89
CA TYR A 116 0.02 2.48 0.02
C TYR A 116 -0.82 1.22 0.26
N LEU A 117 -0.90 0.78 1.51
CA LEU A 117 -1.74 -0.33 1.92
C LEU A 117 -2.95 0.19 2.67
N GLY A 118 -4.14 -0.12 2.14
CA GLY A 118 -5.37 -0.01 2.91
C GLY A 118 -5.37 -1.08 3.98
N SER A 119 -5.38 -0.64 5.24
CA SER A 119 -5.42 -1.49 6.43
C SER A 119 -5.79 -0.59 7.62
N GLN A 120 -6.01 -1.21 8.79
CA GLN A 120 -6.13 -0.47 10.05
C GLN A 120 -4.92 -0.84 10.94
N PRO A 121 -3.95 0.07 11.15
CA PRO A 121 -3.84 1.43 10.59
C PRO A 121 -3.42 1.43 9.10
N LYS A 122 -3.60 2.54 8.38
CA LYS A 122 -3.12 2.69 6.98
C LYS A 122 -1.59 2.62 6.96
N LEU A 123 -0.99 1.93 5.99
CA LEU A 123 0.47 1.81 5.91
C LEU A 123 1.03 2.44 4.63
N LYS A 124 2.19 3.10 4.75
CA LYS A 124 2.93 3.65 3.61
C LYS A 124 4.37 3.18 3.63
N PHE A 125 4.85 2.72 2.48
CA PHE A 125 6.22 2.25 2.27
C PHE A 125 6.85 2.94 1.06
N THR A 126 8.18 3.00 1.04
CA THR A 126 8.96 3.29 -0.16
C THR A 126 9.41 1.96 -0.77
N LEU A 127 9.30 1.80 -2.09
CA LEU A 127 9.66 0.56 -2.77
C LEU A 127 11.17 0.42 -3.02
N SER A 128 11.91 1.53 -3.21
CA SER A 128 13.35 1.53 -3.53
C SER A 128 14.29 1.38 -2.34
N ASN A 129 13.81 1.60 -1.11
CA ASN A 129 14.66 1.77 0.07
C ASN A 129 14.44 0.66 1.09
N ASP A 130 15.52 0.08 1.61
CA ASP A 130 15.63 -0.77 2.81
C ASP A 130 14.29 -1.33 3.36
N LEU A 131 13.73 -2.31 2.63
CA LEU A 131 12.47 -2.95 2.99
C LEU A 131 12.56 -3.67 4.33
N ASP A 132 13.75 -4.20 4.67
CA ASP A 132 14.03 -4.85 5.94
C ASP A 132 13.81 -3.87 7.10
N ARG A 133 14.42 -2.69 7.04
CA ARG A 133 14.23 -1.65 8.06
C ARG A 133 12.78 -1.19 8.17
N GLN A 134 12.11 -0.95 7.04
CA GLN A 134 10.71 -0.52 7.04
C GLN A 134 9.80 -1.57 7.70
N THR A 135 9.96 -2.84 7.34
CA THR A 135 9.14 -3.93 7.90
C THR A 135 9.49 -4.24 9.36
N ALA A 136 10.77 -4.18 9.74
CA ALA A 136 11.19 -4.30 11.15
C ALA A 136 10.65 -3.15 12.00
N SER A 137 10.67 -1.92 11.47
CA SER A 137 10.11 -0.75 12.16
C SER A 137 8.61 -0.90 12.40
N LEU A 138 7.87 -1.37 11.38
CA LEU A 138 6.46 -1.68 11.53
C LEU A 138 6.23 -2.73 12.62
N GLN A 139 6.99 -3.82 12.60
CA GLN A 139 6.89 -4.87 13.61
C GLN A 139 7.10 -4.33 15.02
N LEU A 140 8.12 -3.48 15.23
CA LEU A 140 8.41 -2.86 16.52
C LEU A 140 7.28 -1.93 16.98
N ILE A 141 6.72 -1.12 16.06
CA ILE A 141 5.60 -0.23 16.37
C ILE A 141 4.38 -1.05 16.81
N LEU A 142 4.02 -2.08 16.04
CA LEU A 142 2.88 -2.95 16.33
C LEU A 142 3.10 -3.78 17.60
N GLN A 143 4.31 -4.26 17.88
CA GLN A 143 4.63 -5.00 19.11
C GLN A 143 4.57 -4.09 20.33
N LYS A 144 5.12 -2.88 20.25
CA LYS A 144 5.03 -1.90 21.33
C LYS A 144 3.58 -1.57 21.65
N ASP A 145 2.73 -1.50 20.64
CA ASP A 145 1.28 -1.32 20.80
C ASP A 145 0.62 -2.56 21.41
N LYS A 146 0.83 -3.77 20.83
CA LYS A 146 0.29 -5.04 21.33
C LYS A 146 0.68 -5.36 22.78
N MET A 147 1.96 -5.24 23.14
CA MET A 147 2.44 -5.48 24.52
C MET A 147 1.82 -4.51 25.53
N ARG A 148 1.47 -3.30 25.08
CA ARG A 148 0.85 -2.28 25.93
C ARG A 148 -0.67 -2.47 26.04
N LEU A 149 -1.30 -3.03 25.01
CA LEU A 149 -2.72 -3.44 25.01
C LEU A 149 -3.00 -4.72 25.82
N SER A 150 -2.05 -5.66 25.92
CA SER A 150 -2.20 -6.87 26.76
C SER A 150 -2.25 -6.59 28.27
N LEU A 151 -2.02 -5.35 28.68
CA LEU A 151 -2.17 -4.88 30.06
C LEU A 151 -3.60 -4.38 30.37
N PHE A 152 -4.51 -4.40 29.39
CA PHE A 152 -5.89 -3.92 29.52
C PHE A 152 -6.91 -4.96 28.99
N PRO A 153 -8.17 -4.97 29.46
CA PRO A 153 -9.18 -5.96 29.09
C PRO A 153 -9.49 -5.99 27.58
N THR A 154 -9.86 -7.19 27.10
CA THR A 154 -9.96 -7.63 25.70
C THR A 154 -10.86 -6.81 24.77
N GLU A 155 -11.70 -5.93 25.31
CA GLU A 155 -12.78 -5.25 24.59
C GLU A 155 -12.34 -3.93 23.92
N MET A 156 -11.05 -3.59 23.99
CA MET A 156 -10.49 -2.33 23.47
C MET A 156 -9.24 -2.53 22.60
N ARG A 157 -9.25 -3.55 21.72
CA ARG A 157 -8.06 -4.03 20.97
C ARG A 157 -7.91 -3.49 19.55
N LEU A 158 -8.16 -2.20 19.32
CA LEU A 158 -7.74 -1.54 18.09
C LEU A 158 -6.90 -0.30 18.44
N THR A 159 -5.59 -0.46 18.25
CA THR A 159 -4.50 0.54 18.19
C THR A 159 -4.69 1.81 19.01
N LEU A 160 -4.21 1.86 20.25
CA LEU A 160 -4.32 3.05 21.11
C LEU A 160 -2.95 3.47 21.64
N ASP A 161 -2.46 4.67 21.28
CA ASP A 161 -1.35 5.26 22.04
C ASP A 161 -1.83 5.75 23.39
N SER A 162 -1.51 4.97 24.42
CA SER A 162 -1.83 5.22 25.82
C SER A 162 -1.20 6.46 26.49
N LYS A 163 -0.47 7.34 25.77
CA LYS A 163 -0.30 8.73 26.27
C LYS A 163 -1.53 9.59 26.01
N GLU A 164 -2.29 9.33 24.94
CA GLU A 164 -3.42 10.16 24.51
C GLU A 164 -4.74 9.39 24.32
N LYS A 165 -4.75 8.05 24.49
CA LYS A 165 -5.87 7.15 24.13
C LYS A 165 -6.37 7.39 22.70
N ARG A 166 -5.47 7.65 21.76
CA ARG A 166 -5.82 7.95 20.37
C ARG A 166 -5.59 6.76 19.48
N GLU A 167 -6.54 6.55 18.58
CA GLU A 167 -6.43 5.52 17.57
C GLU A 167 -5.35 5.88 16.55
N ILE A 168 -4.52 4.92 16.15
CA ILE A 168 -3.54 5.14 15.07
C ILE A 168 -4.29 5.16 13.74
N GLU A 169 -4.24 6.29 13.04
CA GLU A 169 -4.81 6.42 11.70
C GLU A 169 -3.87 5.82 10.65
N MET A 170 -2.57 6.12 10.76
CA MET A 170 -1.59 5.80 9.74
C MET A 170 -0.19 5.63 10.31
N ILE A 171 0.57 4.72 9.72
CA ILE A 171 2.01 4.59 9.92
C ILE A 171 2.71 4.81 8.57
N ASP A 172 3.56 5.82 8.50
CA ASP A 172 4.38 6.14 7.33
C ASP A 172 5.83 5.70 7.57
N LEU A 173 6.24 4.66 6.85
CA LEU A 173 7.54 4.00 7.00
C LEU A 173 8.57 4.51 5.98
N ARG A 174 8.20 5.48 5.14
CA ARG A 174 9.05 6.00 4.05
C ARG A 174 10.29 6.75 4.56
N PHE A 175 10.24 7.24 5.80
CA PHE A 175 11.28 8.03 6.43
C PHE A 175 12.20 7.15 7.29
N ASP A 176 13.44 7.61 7.52
CA ASP A 176 14.37 6.91 8.42
C ASP A 176 13.83 6.77 9.85
N LYS A 177 13.01 7.74 10.27
CA LYS A 177 12.19 7.66 11.48
C LYS A 177 10.73 7.57 11.06
N PRO A 178 10.06 6.42 11.27
CA PRO A 178 8.65 6.28 10.92
C PRO A 178 7.78 7.35 11.57
N VAL A 179 6.80 7.83 10.83
CA VAL A 179 5.82 8.82 11.30
C VAL A 179 4.52 8.09 11.63
N VAL A 180 4.02 8.27 12.85
CA VAL A 180 2.74 7.72 13.30
C VAL A 180 1.75 8.87 13.44
N VAL A 181 0.62 8.75 12.72
CA VAL A 181 -0.46 9.74 12.75
C VAL A 181 -1.65 9.16 13.50
N TYR A 182 -2.24 9.98 14.36
CA TYR A 182 -3.35 9.62 15.22
C TYR A 182 -4.63 10.31 14.78
N ILE A 183 -5.76 9.63 14.98
CA ILE A 183 -7.08 10.23 14.79
C ILE A 183 -7.24 11.39 15.78
N PRO A 184 -7.64 12.59 15.33
CA PRO A 184 -7.87 13.72 16.23
C PRO A 184 -9.03 13.43 17.18
N ASN A 185 -8.88 13.81 18.45
CA ASN A 185 -9.99 13.76 19.41
C ASN A 185 -11.05 14.78 19.02
N LYS A 186 -12.32 14.36 18.99
CA LYS A 186 -13.47 15.27 18.90
C LYS A 186 -13.60 16.11 20.16
#